data_AF-W9VD09-F1
#
_entry.id   AF-W9VD09-F1
#
_cell.length_a   1.000
_cell.length_b   1.000
_cell.length_c   1.000
_cell.angle_alpha   90.00
_cell.angle_beta   90.00
_cell.angle_gamma   90.00
#
_symmetry.space_group_name_H-M   'P 1'
#
loop_
_entity.id
_entity.type
_entity.pdbx_description
1 polymer ?
#
loop_
_entity_poly.entity_id
_entity_poly.type
_entity_poly.pdbx_seq_one_letter_code
_entity_poly.pdbx_strand_id
1 'polypeptide(L)'
;MSRLQQIRREWASLQSNMQKSIVFTCEPVEEPLHDDGERSMRQTNKEWYDLHETFLRLLKEMDVSFNLLSYSTTALDERVGIVLKIWEGQFNGCN
;
A
#
# COMPACT_ATOMS: atom_id res chain seq x y z
N MET A 1 -13.48 28.41 3.25
CA MET A 1 -12.18 27.78 2.88
C MET A 1 -12.24 27.36 1.42
N SER A 2 -11.16 27.51 0.65
CA SER A 2 -11.15 27.06 -0.75
C SER A 2 -10.94 25.54 -0.82
N ARG A 3 -11.47 24.89 -1.86
CA ARG A 3 -11.33 23.44 -2.09
C ARG A 3 -9.87 22.98 -2.15
N LEU A 4 -9.00 23.80 -2.74
CA LEU A 4 -7.56 23.51 -2.81
C LEU A 4 -6.88 23.52 -1.44
N GLN A 5 -7.27 24.45 -0.56
CA GLN A 5 -6.75 24.49 0.81
C GLN A 5 -7.20 23.28 1.63
N GLN A 6 -8.41 22.77 1.37
CA GLN A 6 -8.90 21.57 2.03
C GLN A 6 -8.12 20.32 1.58
N ILE A 7 -7.98 20.11 0.27
CA ILE A 7 -7.23 18.98 -0.29
C ILE A 7 -5.79 18.94 0.25
N ARG A 8 -5.12 20.10 0.33
CA ARG A 8 -3.75 20.16 0.87
C ARG A 8 -3.66 19.73 2.34
N ARG A 9 -4.67 20.04 3.16
CA ARG A 9 -4.68 19.63 4.58
C ARG A 9 -4.98 18.15 4.74
N GLU A 10 -5.94 17.64 3.96
CA GLU A 10 -6.27 16.21 3.94
C GLU A 10 -5.05 15.40 3.50
N TRP A 11 -4.35 15.86 2.46
CA TRP A 11 -3.12 15.25 1.99
C TRP A 11 -2.02 15.24 3.06
N ALA A 12 -1.74 16.39 3.69
CA ALA A 12 -0.72 16.48 4.73
C ALA A 12 -1.06 15.59 5.94
N SER A 13 -2.35 15.50 6.30
CA SER A 13 -2.81 14.65 7.40
C SER A 13 -2.65 13.17 7.05
N LEU A 14 -3.01 12.77 5.83
CA LEU A 14 -2.82 11.41 5.34
C LEU A 14 -1.33 11.02 5.33
N GLN A 15 -0.46 11.89 4.81
CA GLN A 15 0.98 11.65 4.82
C GLN A 15 1.50 11.45 6.24
N SER A 16 1.15 12.35 7.17
CA SER A 16 1.59 12.24 8.57
C SER A 16 1.09 10.95 9.24
N ASN A 17 -0.13 10.52 8.93
CA ASN A 17 -0.68 9.27 9.45
C ASN A 17 0.08 8.05 8.90
N MET A 18 0.35 8.02 7.59
CA MET A 18 1.11 6.93 6.98
C MET A 18 2.53 6.84 7.55
N GLN A 19 3.21 7.97 7.76
CA GLN A 19 4.56 8.00 8.36
C GLN A 19 4.61 7.42 9.78
N LYS A 20 3.49 7.49 10.52
CA LYS A 20 3.38 6.95 11.89
C LYS A 20 2.76 5.55 11.94
N SER A 21 2.37 5.00 10.80
CA SER A 21 1.65 3.73 10.70
C SER A 21 2.53 2.65 10.08
N ILE A 22 2.10 1.40 10.22
CA ILE A 22 2.66 0.30 9.45
C ILE A 22 1.92 0.26 8.12
N VAL A 23 2.59 0.63 7.04
CA VAL A 23 2.04 0.58 5.69
C VAL A 23 2.40 -0.76 5.05
N PHE A 24 1.41 -1.43 4.49
CA PHE A 24 1.60 -2.62 3.66
C PHE A 24 1.19 -2.32 2.22
N THR A 25 2.01 -2.74 1.27
CA THR A 25 1.70 -2.74 -0.15
C THR A 25 1.75 -4.18 -0.67
N CYS A 26 0.98 -4.50 -1.70
CA CYS A 26 1.01 -5.81 -2.34
C CYS A 26 1.66 -5.70 -3.71
N GLU A 27 2.49 -6.68 -4.07
CA GLU A 27 2.97 -6.83 -5.44
C GLU A 27 1.78 -7.01 -6.40
N PRO A 28 1.85 -6.45 -7.62
CA PRO A 28 0.89 -6.77 -8.67
C PRO A 28 0.89 -8.27 -8.96
N VAL A 29 -0.30 -8.83 -9.14
CA VAL A 29 -0.49 -10.20 -9.61
C VAL A 29 -0.53 -10.22 -11.14
N GLU A 30 0.07 -11.24 -11.76
CA GLU A 30 0.02 -11.43 -13.22
C GLU A 30 -1.31 -12.04 -13.69
N GLU A 31 -2.10 -12.59 -12.77
CA GLU A 31 -3.38 -13.21 -13.10
C GLU A 31 -4.39 -12.15 -13.54
N PRO A 32 -5.11 -12.37 -14.66
CA PRO A 32 -6.19 -11.49 -15.08
C PRO A 32 -7.22 -11.42 -13.97
N LEU A 33 -7.40 -10.24 -13.38
CA LEU A 33 -8.56 -10.00 -12.54
C LEU A 33 -9.78 -10.28 -13.42
N HIS A 34 -10.68 -11.16 -12.95
CA HIS A 34 -11.93 -11.38 -13.66
C HIS A 34 -12.68 -10.05 -13.69
N ASP A 35 -13.06 -9.59 -14.89
CA ASP A 35 -13.90 -8.40 -15.03
C ASP A 35 -15.27 -8.72 -14.42
N ASP A 36 -15.52 -8.19 -13.24
CA ASP A 36 -16.80 -8.26 -12.54
C ASP A 36 -17.63 -6.99 -12.74
N GLY A 37 -17.20 -6.07 -13.62
CA GLY A 37 -17.84 -4.79 -13.89
C GLY A 37 -17.59 -3.72 -12.84
N GLU A 38 -16.89 -4.04 -11.74
CA GLU A 38 -16.60 -3.10 -10.65
C GLU A 38 -15.12 -2.70 -10.59
N ARG A 39 -14.21 -3.60 -11.01
CA ARG A 39 -12.77 -3.37 -10.98
C ARG A 39 -12.29 -2.61 -12.22
N SER A 40 -11.54 -1.53 -12.01
CA SER A 40 -10.83 -0.84 -13.09
C SER A 40 -9.72 -1.74 -13.64
N MET A 41 -10.02 -2.44 -14.72
CA MET A 41 -9.06 -3.27 -15.45
C MET A 41 -8.08 -2.35 -16.18
N ARG A 42 -6.86 -2.17 -15.66
CA ARG A 42 -5.76 -1.71 -16.54
C ARG A 42 -5.55 -2.76 -17.62
N GLN A 43 -5.23 -2.31 -18.83
CA GLN A 43 -5.32 -3.15 -20.02
C GLN A 43 -4.20 -4.19 -20.08
N THR A 44 -3.11 -3.97 -19.33
CA THR A 44 -1.94 -4.87 -19.34
C THR A 44 -1.31 -5.01 -17.96
N ASN A 45 -0.65 -6.16 -17.73
CA ASN A 45 0.19 -6.38 -16.55
C ASN A 45 1.27 -5.30 -16.43
N LYS A 46 1.85 -4.87 -17.56
CA LYS A 46 2.85 -3.79 -17.58
C LYS A 46 2.31 -2.49 -16.96
N GLU A 47 1.09 -2.09 -17.29
CA GLU A 47 0.48 -0.88 -16.73
C GLU A 47 0.25 -0.99 -15.21
N TRP A 48 0.02 -2.20 -14.69
CA TRP A 48 -0.09 -2.46 -13.26
C TRP A 48 1.27 -2.37 -12.56
N TYR A 49 2.31 -2.96 -13.15
CA TYR A 49 3.69 -2.84 -12.64
C TYR A 49 4.18 -1.40 -12.65
N ASP A 50 4.00 -0.67 -13.75
CA ASP A 50 4.43 0.73 -13.86
C ASP A 50 3.72 1.63 -12.84
N LEU A 51 2.42 1.38 -12.59
CA LEU A 51 1.68 2.08 -11.52
C LEU A 51 2.24 1.73 -10.15
N HIS A 52 2.45 0.45 -9.87
CA HIS A 52 2.95 -0.02 -8.60
C HIS A 52 4.32 0.59 -8.30
N GLU A 53 5.26 0.56 -9.24
CA GLU A 53 6.58 1.19 -9.10
C GLU A 53 6.47 2.70 -8.86
N THR A 54 5.57 3.37 -9.56
CA THR A 54 5.33 4.81 -9.36
C THR A 54 4.79 5.09 -7.96
N PHE A 55 3.88 4.25 -7.46
CA PHE A 55 3.37 4.36 -6.11
C PHE A 55 4.45 4.11 -5.06
N LEU A 56 5.27 3.07 -5.22
CA LEU A 56 6.38 2.80 -4.31
C LEU A 56 7.41 3.93 -4.29
N ARG A 57 7.72 4.54 -5.44
CA ARG A 57 8.59 5.72 -5.52
C ARG A 57 8.00 6.90 -4.75
N LEU A 58 6.71 7.18 -4.94
CA LEU A 58 6.02 8.24 -4.21
C LEU A 58 6.09 8.02 -2.69
N LEU A 59 5.87 6.80 -2.19
CA LEU A 59 6.00 6.50 -0.77
C LEU A 59 7.42 6.79 -0.25
N LYS A 60 8.46 6.42 -1.00
CA LYS A 60 9.85 6.72 -0.66
C LYS A 60 10.13 8.22 -0.64
N GLU A 61 9.67 8.97 -1.66
CA GLU A 61 9.85 10.42 -1.75
C GLU A 61 9.15 11.17 -0.59
N MET A 62 8.08 10.60 -0.06
CA MET A 62 7.34 11.14 1.09
C MET A 62 7.87 10.68 2.45
N ASP A 63 8.98 9.93 2.48
CA ASP A 63 9.55 9.33 3.69
C ASP A 63 8.55 8.41 4.42
N VAL A 64 7.73 7.68 3.66
CA VAL A 64 6.80 6.67 4.17
C VAL A 64 7.45 5.30 4.05
N SER A 65 7.77 4.70 5.19
CA SER A 65 8.22 3.30 5.25
C SER A 65 7.06 2.36 4.95
N PHE A 66 7.30 1.31 4.18
CA PHE A 66 6.29 0.31 3.83
C PHE A 66 6.89 -1.10 3.79
N ASN A 67 6.03 -2.10 3.99
CA ASN A 67 6.33 -3.51 3.85
C ASN A 67 5.62 -4.04 2.60
N LEU A 68 6.34 -4.80 1.77
CA LEU A 68 5.79 -5.41 0.58
C LEU A 68 5.34 -6.84 0.91
N LEU A 69 4.05 -7.13 0.71
CA LEU A 69 3.51 -8.47 0.72
C LEU A 69 3.67 -9.08 -0.66
N SER A 70 4.34 -10.22 -0.73
CA SER A 70 4.57 -10.88 -2.01
C SER A 70 3.28 -11.38 -2.62
N TYR A 71 3.19 -11.33 -3.95
CA TYR A 71 2.09 -11.95 -4.68
C TYR A 71 2.05 -13.47 -4.46
N SER A 72 3.22 -14.08 -4.20
CA SER A 72 3.37 -15.53 -3.98
C SER A 72 2.72 -16.04 -2.68
N THR A 73 2.53 -15.16 -1.70
CA THR A 73 1.81 -15.47 -0.46
C THR A 73 0.30 -15.46 -0.74
N THR A 74 -0.29 -16.59 -1.13
CA THR A 74 -1.71 -16.65 -1.52
C THR A 74 -2.64 -17.01 -0.35
N ALA A 75 -2.12 -17.67 0.68
CA ALA A 75 -2.90 -18.09 1.84
C ALA A 75 -3.21 -16.89 2.75
N LEU A 76 -4.49 -16.72 3.10
CA LEU A 76 -4.95 -15.57 3.89
C LEU A 76 -4.37 -15.58 5.31
N ASP A 77 -4.34 -16.74 5.95
CA ASP A 77 -3.76 -16.95 7.27
C ASP A 77 -2.26 -16.62 7.30
N GLU A 78 -1.53 -16.98 6.25
CA GLU A 78 -0.12 -16.62 6.10
C GLU A 78 0.06 -15.10 6.00
N ARG A 79 -0.75 -14.42 5.17
CA ARG A 79 -0.74 -12.94 5.06
C ARG A 79 -1.03 -12.27 6.39
N VAL A 80 -2.04 -12.75 7.11
CA VAL A 80 -2.40 -12.23 8.44
C VAL A 80 -1.25 -12.46 9.43
N GLY A 81 -0.63 -13.64 9.41
CA GLY A 81 0.52 -13.95 10.26
C GLY A 81 1.71 -13.02 10.02
N ILE A 82 2.02 -12.69 8.76
CA ILE A 82 3.08 -11.73 8.41
C ILE A 82 2.76 -10.34 8.99
N VAL A 83 1.53 -9.86 8.78
CA VAL A 83 1.09 -8.54 9.26
C VAL A 83 1.17 -8.47 10.79
N LEU A 84 0.62 -9.47 11.49
CA LEU A 84 0.64 -9.53 12.95
C LEU A 84 2.06 -9.58 13.50
N LYS A 85 2.94 -10.40 12.91
CA LYS A 85 4.34 -10.49 13.33
C LYS A 85 5.07 -9.14 13.24
N ILE A 86 4.87 -8.40 12.14
CA ILE A 86 5.47 -7.08 11.96
C ILE A 86 4.88 -6.07 12.95
N TRP A 87 3.56 -6.13 13.15
CA TRP A 87 2.87 -5.26 14.10
C TRP A 87 3.31 -5.48 15.55
N GLU A 88 3.38 -6.73 16.00
CA GLU A 88 3.89 -7.10 17.32
C GLU A 88 5.36 -6.70 17.51
N GLY A 89 6.19 -6.85 16.47
CA GLY A 89 7.59 -6.45 16.48
C GLY A 89 7.80 -4.94 16.72
N GLN A 90 6.90 -4.09 16.21
CA GLN A 90 6.93 -2.65 16.50
C GLN A 90 6.42 -2.31 17.90
N PHE A 91 5.47 -3.07 18.44
CA PHE A 91 4.96 -2.85 19.80
C PHE A 91 5.94 -3.31 20.89
N ASN A 92 6.67 -4.39 20.65
CA ASN A 92 7.62 -4.95 21.62
C ASN A 92 8.97 -4.19 21.70
N GLY A 93 9.22 -3.25 20.78
CA GLY A 93 10.39 -2.35 20.81
C GLY A 93 10.21 -1.07 21.65
N CYS A 94 9.05 -0.90 22.29
CA CYS A 94 8.70 0.24 23.14
C CYS A 94 8.62 -0.15 24.63
N ASN A 95 9.62 -0.87 25.15
CA ASN A 95 9.88 -1.03 26.58
C ASN A 95 11.29 -0.54 26.90
#